data_AF-Q2HTA1-F1
#
_entry.id   AF-Q2HTA1-F1
#
_cell.length_a   1.000
_cell.length_b   1.000
_cell.length_c   1.000
_cell.angle_alpha   90.00
_cell.angle_beta   90.00
_cell.angle_gamma   90.00
#
_symmetry.space_group_name_H-M   'P 1'
#
loop_
_entity.id
_entity.type
_entity.pdbx_description
1 polymer ?
#
loop_
_entity_poly.entity_id
_entity_poly.type
_entity_poly.pdbx_seq_one_letter_code
_entity_poly.pdbx_strand_id
1 'polypeptide(L)' 'MQLDHVNFETDSKTTHDAFHSRKYDVSEFGQIISACQSLFNTHFTNSRVEFTRRQANEVAHTLAE' A
#
# COMPACT_ATOMS: atom_id res chain seq x y z
N MET A 1 10.24 7.14 -14.29
CA MET A 1 10.35 8.21 -13.28
C MET A 1 10.52 7.54 -11.92
N GLN A 2 11.45 8.03 -11.09
CA GLN A 2 11.59 7.63 -9.70
C GLN A 2 11.04 8.78 -8.83
N LEU A 3 10.17 8.44 -7.89
CA LEU A 3 9.63 9.35 -6.89
C LEU A 3 10.34 9.06 -5.56
N ASP A 4 10.60 10.10 -4.78
CA ASP A 4 11.40 10.02 -3.57
C ASP A 4 10.62 10.64 -2.40
N HIS A 5 10.78 10.09 -1.19
CA HIS A 5 10.12 10.57 0.02
C HIS A 5 8.57 10.62 -0.05
N VAL A 6 7.94 9.62 -0.66
CA VAL A 6 6.47 9.50 -0.70
C VAL A 6 5.98 8.60 0.44
N ASN A 7 5.04 9.10 1.24
CA ASN A 7 4.33 8.31 2.23
C ASN A 7 2.94 7.96 1.70
N PHE A 8 2.69 6.66 1.54
CA PHE A 8 1.37 6.13 1.23
C PHE A 8 0.67 5.76 2.53
N GLU A 9 -0.56 6.22 2.71
CA GLU A 9 -1.36 5.90 3.88
C GLU A 9 -2.53 5.00 3.49
N THR A 10 -2.80 3.98 4.31
CA THR A 10 -3.97 3.11 4.15
C THR A 10 -4.64 2.86 5.50
N ASP A 11 -5.96 2.86 5.52
CA ASP A 11 -6.77 2.45 6.68
C ASP A 11 -7.12 0.95 6.66
N SER A 12 -6.65 0.20 5.66
CA SER A 12 -6.80 -1.25 5.57
C SER A 12 -5.59 -1.94 6.20
N LYS A 13 -5.76 -2.43 7.43
CA LYS A 13 -4.72 -3.20 8.11
C LYS A 13 -4.34 -4.47 7.34
N THR A 14 -5.31 -5.15 6.74
CA THR A 14 -5.08 -6.35 5.92
C THR A 14 -4.18 -6.03 4.72
N THR A 15 -4.42 -4.91 4.04
CA THR A 15 -3.60 -4.48 2.90
C THR A 15 -2.19 -4.09 3.35
N HIS A 16 -2.08 -3.31 4.44
CA HIS A 16 -0.79 -2.95 5.03
C HIS A 16 0.03 -4.20 5.41
N ASP A 17 -0.57 -5.13 6.15
CA ASP A 17 0.12 -6.32 6.64
C ASP A 17 0.52 -7.25 5.48
N ALA A 18 -0.33 -7.39 4.46
CA ALA A 18 0.00 -8.15 3.26
C ALA A 18 1.13 -7.49 2.45
N PHE A 19 1.11 -6.16 2.31
CA PHE A 19 2.15 -5.41 1.60
C PHE A 19 3.53 -5.54 2.26
N HIS A 20 3.60 -5.64 3.59
CA HIS A 20 4.86 -5.85 4.32
C HIS A 20 5.21 -7.34 4.52
N SER A 21 4.30 -8.24 4.16
CA SER A 21 4.53 -9.67 4.25
C SER A 21 5.54 -10.13 3.20
N ARG A 22 6.40 -11.05 3.60
CA ARG A 22 7.29 -11.80 2.69
C ARG A 22 6.70 -13.16 2.30
N LYS A 23 5.48 -13.47 2.74
CA LYS A 23 4.80 -14.73 2.42
C LYS A 23 4.22 -14.65 1.01
N TYR A 24 4.43 -15.71 0.24
CA TYR A 24 3.81 -15.86 -1.07
C TYR A 24 2.34 -16.26 -0.90
N ASP A 25 1.46 -15.52 -1.57
CA ASP A 25 0.02 -15.76 -1.61
C ASP A 25 -0.42 -15.88 -3.07
N VAL A 26 -1.02 -17.02 -3.41
CA VAL A 26 -1.45 -17.36 -4.78
C VAL A 26 -2.86 -16.88 -5.10
N SER A 27 -3.58 -16.33 -4.13
CA SER A 27 -4.89 -15.71 -4.37
C SER A 27 -4.76 -14.48 -5.27
N GLU A 28 -5.87 -14.06 -5.88
CA GLU A 28 -5.94 -12.81 -6.64
C GLU A 28 -5.47 -11.61 -5.80
N PHE A 29 -5.89 -11.57 -4.52
CA PHE A 29 -5.41 -10.57 -3.57
C PHE A 29 -3.88 -10.60 -3.44
N GLY A 30 -3.29 -11.78 -3.28
CA GLY A 30 -1.84 -11.95 -3.23
C GLY A 30 -1.11 -11.46 -4.49
N GLN A 31 -1.67 -11.74 -5.67
CA GLN A 31 -1.12 -11.24 -6.95
C GLN A 31 -1.18 -9.72 -7.04
N ILE A 32 -2.29 -9.10 -6.62
CA ILE A 32 -2.44 -7.63 -6.59
C ILE A 32 -1.40 -7.02 -5.64
N ILE A 33 -1.24 -7.57 -4.43
CA ILE A 33 -0.23 -7.10 -3.46
C ILE A 33 1.18 -7.22 -4.04
N SER A 34 1.50 -8.33 -4.71
CA SER A 34 2.81 -8.54 -5.33
C SER A 34 3.08 -7.52 -6.45
N ALA A 35 2.08 -7.21 -7.29
CA ALA A 35 2.18 -6.16 -8.30
C ALA A 35 2.42 -4.78 -7.66
N CYS A 36 1.71 -4.46 -6.57
CA CYS A 36 1.92 -3.22 -5.81
C CYS A 36 3.34 -3.13 -5.23
N GLN A 37 3.85 -4.21 -4.62
CA GLN A 37 5.23 -4.27 -4.10
C GLN A 37 6.25 -4.06 -5.22
N SER A 38 6.05 -4.68 -6.38
CA SER A 38 6.94 -4.54 -7.54
C SER A 38 6.96 -3.10 -8.05
N LEU A 39 5.79 -2.48 -8.24
CA LEU A 39 5.67 -1.07 -8.62
C LEU A 39 6.34 -0.15 -7.59
N PHE A 40 6.08 -0.40 -6.30
CA PHE A 40 6.67 0.38 -5.22
C PHE A 40 8.20 0.33 -5.26
N ASN A 41 8.77 -0.87 -5.26
CA ASN A 41 10.22 -1.07 -5.27
C ASN A 41 10.91 -0.53 -6.54
N THR A 42 10.19 -0.49 -7.67
CA THR A 42 10.74 -0.01 -8.94
C THR A 42 10.74 1.52 -9.01
N HIS A 43 9.69 2.16 -8.49
CA HIS A 43 9.42 3.56 -8.75
C HIS A 43 9.60 4.48 -7.54
N PHE A 44 9.69 3.95 -6.33
CA PHE A 44 9.70 4.75 -5.11
C PHE A 44 10.94 4.49 -4.25
N THR A 45 11.72 5.54 -4.02
CA THR A 45 12.88 5.52 -3.13
C THR A 45 12.56 6.28 -1.84
N ASN A 46 13.19 5.89 -0.73
CA ASN A 46 12.97 6.49 0.60
C ASN A 46 11.49 6.69 0.98
N SER A 47 10.63 5.84 0.42
CA SER A 47 9.18 5.94 0.53
C SER A 47 8.66 4.85 1.46
N ARG A 48 7.43 5.00 1.96
CA ARG A 48 6.82 4.06 2.91
C ARG A 48 5.34 3.85 2.63
N VAL A 49 4.82 2.71 3.05
CA VAL A 49 3.39 2.43 3.13
C VAL A 49 3.05 2.27 4.61
N GLU A 50 2.22 3.15 5.15
CA GLU A 50 1.93 3.23 6.58
C GLU A 50 0.43 2.99 6.83
N PHE A 51 0.14 2.31 7.94
CA PHE A 51 -1.25 2.14 8.39
C PHE A 51 -1.71 3.38 9.16
N THR A 52 -2.83 3.96 8.75
CA THR A 52 -3.49 5.09 9.42
C THR A 52 -4.88 4.71 9.93
N ARG A 53 -5.44 5.48 10.86
CA ARG A 53 -6.82 5.26 11.31
C ARG A 53 -7.79 5.79 10.25
N ARG A 54 -8.92 5.14 10.05
CA ARG A 54 -9.97 5.58 9.10
C ARG A 54 -10.39 7.05 9.27
N GLN A 55 -10.47 7.51 10.52
CA GLN A 55 -10.75 8.91 10.87
C GLN A 55 -9.74 9.91 10.30
N ALA A 56 -8.50 9.50 10.03
CA ALA A 56 -7.48 10.31 9.38
C ALA A 56 -7.50 10.16 7.84
N ASN A 57 -8.22 9.16 7.32
CA ASN A 57 -8.36 8.84 5.90
C ASN A 57 -9.78 9.12 5.35
N GLU A 58 -10.59 9.92 6.05
CA GLU A 58 -11.99 10.20 5.70
C GLU A 58 -12.13 10.82 4.30
N VAL A 59 -11.18 11.66 3.89
CA VAL A 59 -11.21 12.28 2.54
C VAL A 59 -11.06 11.23 1.46
N ALA A 60 -10.11 10.29 1.60
CA ALA A 60 -9.93 9.21 0.64
C ALA A 60 -11.12 8.24 0.66
N HIS A 61 -11.69 7.99 1.85
CA HIS A 61 -12.90 7.19 1.98
C HIS A 61 -14.07 7.83 1.23
N THR A 62 -14.34 9.11 1.47
CA THR A 62 -15.42 9.87 0.81
C THR A 62 -15.24 9.93 -0.70
N LEU A 63 -14.00 10.01 -1.18
CA LEU A 63 -13.70 10.05 -2.61
C LEU A 63 -13.93 8.70 -3.32
N ALA A 64 -13.80 7.59 -2.59
CA ALA A 64 -14.00 6.25 -3.12
C ALA A 64 -15.46 5.79 -3.09
N GLU A 65 -16.36 6.57 -2.47
CA GLU A 65 -17.81 6.33 -2.45
C GLU A 65 -18.52 6.80 -3.72
#